data_AF-A0A2V6SJK0-F1
#
_entry.id   AF-A0A2V6SJK0-F1
#
_cell.length_a   1.000
_cell.length_b   1.000
_cell.length_c   1.000
_cell.angle_alpha   90.00
_cell.angle_beta   90.00
_cell.angle_gamma   90.00
#
_symmetry.space_group_name_H-M   'P 1'
#
loop_
_entity.id
_entity.type
_entity.pdbx_description
1 polymer ?
#
loop_
_entity_poly.entity_id
_entity_poly.type
_entity_poly.pdbx_seq_one_letter_code
_entity_poly.pdbx_strand_id
1 'polypeptide(L)' 'AELKTEVDDVICATTPDPFYAVGLWYEDFSQTTDEEVRELLARGPGTGRAA' A
#
# COMPACT_ATOMS: atom_id res chain seq x y z
N ALA A 1 18.86 -7.86 3.01
CA ALA A 1 17.50 -7.28 3.04
C ALA A 1 17.54 -6.12 4.04
N GLU A 2 17.77 -4.90 3.55
CA GLU A 2 18.03 -3.71 4.38
C GLU A 2 16.83 -3.34 5.25
N LEU A 3 15.59 -3.51 4.77
CA LEU A 3 14.39 -3.24 5.56
C LEU A 3 14.33 -4.04 6.87
N LYS A 4 14.91 -5.24 6.94
CA LYS A 4 14.87 -6.08 8.15
C LYS A 4 15.66 -5.50 9.33
N THR A 5 16.52 -4.50 9.10
CA THR A 5 17.26 -3.84 10.18
C THR A 5 16.55 -2.61 10.73
N GLU A 6 15.56 -2.09 10.01
CA GLU A 6 14.85 -0.84 10.35
C GLU A 6 13.51 -1.09 11.06
N VAL A 7 13.03 -2.33 11.09
CA VAL A 7 11.71 -2.70 11.62
C VAL A 7 11.78 -3.98 12.46
N ASP A 8 10.81 -4.15 13.35
CA ASP A 8 10.67 -5.37 14.15
C ASP A 8 10.32 -6.59 13.28
N ASP A 9 9.38 -6.43 12.33
CA ASP A 9 8.89 -7.50 11.47
C ASP A 9 8.70 -7.05 10.01
N VAL A 10 9.04 -7.94 9.07
CA VAL A 10 8.75 -7.77 7.64
C VAL A 10 7.83 -8.89 7.19
N ILE A 11 6.56 -8.56 6.95
CA ILE A 11 5.56 -9.51 6.45
C ILE A 11 5.40 -9.32 4.94
N CYS A 12 5.76 -10.35 4.17
CA CYS A 12 5.60 -10.37 2.71
C CYS A 12 4.68 -11.52 2.33
N ALA A 13 3.51 -11.21 1.76
CA ALA A 13 2.51 -12.22 1.42
C ALA A 13 2.98 -13.19 0.33
N THR A 14 3.77 -12.69 -0.63
CA THR A 14 4.33 -13.50 -1.72
C THR A 14 5.68 -12.94 -2.16
N THR A 15 6.63 -13.83 -2.43
CA THR A 15 7.97 -13.51 -2.94
C THR A 15 8.18 -14.27 -4.25
N PRO A 16 7.54 -13.84 -5.35
CA PRO A 16 7.59 -14.59 -6.60
C PRO A 16 8.98 -14.51 -7.24
N ASP A 17 9.38 -15.59 -7.91
CA ASP A 17 10.62 -15.67 -8.66
C ASP A 17 10.36 -16.26 -10.05
N PRO A 18 10.64 -15.52 -11.14
CA PRO A 18 11.15 -14.14 -11.17
C PRO A 18 10.09 -13.08 -10.80
N PHE A 19 10.51 -12.00 -10.13
CA PHE A 19 9.66 -10.83 -9.87
C PHE A 19 9.72 -9.86 -11.07
N TYR A 20 8.62 -9.77 -11.82
CA TYR A 20 8.53 -8.87 -12.99
C TYR A 20 7.92 -7.51 -12.66
N ALA A 21 6.69 -7.47 -12.18
CA ALA A 21 5.97 -6.22 -11.87
C ALA A 21 4.85 -6.46 -10.85
N VAL A 22 4.47 -5.41 -10.11
CA VAL A 22 3.37 -5.45 -9.14
C VAL A 22 2.01 -5.66 -9.82
N GLY A 23 1.77 -4.98 -10.95
CA GLY A 23 0.47 -5.02 -11.63
C GLY A 23 0.07 -6.39 -12.18
N LEU A 24 1.02 -7.32 -12.37
CA LEU A 24 0.72 -8.70 -12.81
C LEU A 24 -0.11 -9.50 -11.79
N TRP A 25 -0.17 -9.03 -10.54
CA TRP A 25 -0.87 -9.70 -9.45
C TRP A 25 -2.28 -9.17 -9.21
N TYR A 26 -2.73 -8.19 -10.00
CA TYR A 26 -4.04 -7.57 -9.89
C TYR A 26 -4.80 -7.76 -11.20
N GLU A 27 -6.08 -8.17 -11.10
CA GLU A 27 -6.97 -8.22 -12.26
C GLU A 27 -7.30 -6.82 -12.77
N ASP A 28 -7.50 -5.87 -11.85
CA ASP A 28 -7.63 -4.45 -12.13
C ASP A 28 -6.51 -3.68 -11.40
N PHE A 29 -5.63 -3.06 -12.19
CA PHE A 29 -4.54 -2.23 -11.71
C PHE A 29 -4.68 -0.78 -12.18
N SER A 30 -5.92 -0.31 -12.30
CA SER A 30 -6.22 1.09 -12.58
C SER A 30 -5.72 2.01 -11.47
N GLN A 31 -5.34 3.22 -11.87
CA GLN A 31 -4.87 4.22 -10.92
C GLN A 31 -6.01 4.64 -10.00
N THR A 32 -5.79 4.59 -8.68
CA THR A 32 -6.68 5.23 -7.71
C THR A 32 -6.60 6.74 -7.84
N THR A 33 -7.75 7.39 -8.02
CA THR A 33 -7.83 8.84 -8.23
C THR A 33 -7.66 9.62 -6.93
N ASP A 34 -7.23 10.88 -7.04
CA ASP A 34 -7.15 11.79 -5.89
C ASP A 34 -8.48 11.94 -5.16
N GLU A 35 -9.61 11.89 -5.90
CA GLU A 35 -10.94 12.02 -5.30
C GLU A 35 -11.29 10.79 -4.45
N GLU A 36 -11.07 9.58 -4.98
CA GLU A 36 -11.27 8.35 -4.21
C GLU A 36 -10.41 8.31 -2.95
N VAL A 37 -9.16 8.78 -3.03
CA VAL A 37 -8.27 8.91 -1.86
C VAL A 37 -8.87 9.83 -0.81
N ARG A 38 -9.33 11.04 -1.21
CA ARG A 38 -9.94 12.00 -0.28
C ARG A 38 -11.18 11.44 0.38
N GLU A 39 -12.06 10.79 -0.39
CA GLU A 39 -13.27 10.15 0.13
C GLU A 39 -12.94 9.03 1.14
N LEU A 40 -11.96 8.17 0.84
CA LEU A 40 -11.53 7.11 1.75
C LEU A 40 -10.98 7.66 3.06
N LEU A 41 -10.15 8.71 3.00
CA LEU A 41 -9.61 9.36 4.18
C LEU A 41 -10.70 10.03 5.03
N ALA A 42 -11.70 10.65 4.39
CA ALA A 42 -12.84 11.26 5.09
C ALA A 42 -13.74 10.23 5.80
N ARG A 43 -13.83 9.01 5.26
CA ARG A 43 -14.61 7.90 5.84
C ARG A 43 -13.89 7.18 6.98
N GLY A 44 -12.56 7.25 7.05
CA GLY A 44 -11.77 6.67 8.13
C GLY A 44 -11.93 7.43 9.45
N PRO A 45 -11.64 6.80 10.60
CA PRO A 45 -11.51 7.53 11.86
C PRO A 45 -10.41 8.58 11.68
N GLY A 46 -10.82 9.86 11.64
CA GLY A 46 -9.97 10.96 11.24
C GLY A 46 -8.63 10.93 11.96
N THR A 47 -7.55 10.81 11.20
CA THR A 47 -6.23 11.08 11.74
C THR A 47 -6.14 12.58 11.97
N GLY A 48 -6.04 12.93 13.24
CA GLY A 48 -6.04 14.30 13.71
C GLY A 48 -5.12 15.22 12.92
N ARG A 49 -5.71 16.27 12.37
CA ARG A 49 -5.12 17.60 12.40
C ARG A 49 -6.21 18.61 12.73
N ALA A 50 -6.54 18.66 14.02
CA ALA A 50 -6.81 19.94 14.64
C ALA A 50 -5.47 20.68 14.67
N ALA A 51 -5.34 21.70 13.83
CA ALA A 51 -4.45 22.82 13.99
C ALA A 51 -5.08 24.00 13.24
#